data_AF-A0A842NXT2-F1
#
_entry.id   AF-A0A842NXT2-F1
#
_cell.length_a   1.000
_cell.length_b   1.000
_cell.length_c   1.000
_cell.angle_alpha   90.00
_cell.angle_beta   90.00
_cell.angle_gamma   90.00
#
_symmetry.space_group_name_H-M   'P 1'
#
loop_
_entity.id
_entity.type
_entity.pdbx_description
1 polymer ?
#
loop_
_entity_poly.entity_id
_entity_poly.type
_entity_poly.pdbx_seq_one_letter_code
_entity_poly.pdbx_strand_id
1 'polypeptide(L)' 'MEENQIKDIVDFINNQYDEEVPRPVKFVIRRKAKKIEKLDPNDFPESFRKCTLEELIMILKDAYSKKQLKF' A
#
# COMPACT_ATOMS: atom_id res chain seq x y z
N MET A 1 -8.96 12.53 10.43
CA MET A 1 -8.39 11.49 11.31
C MET A 1 -7.65 12.18 12.41
N GLU A 2 -7.71 11.62 13.61
CA GLU A 2 -6.93 12.10 14.75
C GLU A 2 -5.45 11.75 14.55
N GLU A 3 -4.54 12.53 15.12
CA GLU A 3 -3.09 12.33 14.96
C GLU A 3 -2.64 10.93 15.44
N ASN A 4 -3.25 10.41 16.50
CA ASN A 4 -2.97 9.08 17.02
C ASN A 4 -3.33 7.99 16.00
N GLN A 5 -4.47 8.12 15.32
CA GLN A 5 -4.88 7.17 14.28
C GLN A 5 -3.92 7.20 13.08
N ILE A 6 -3.43 8.38 12.72
CA ILE A 6 -2.43 8.53 11.65
C ILE A 6 -1.13 7.84 12.06
N LYS A 7 -0.67 8.07 13.30
CA LYS A 7 0.54 7.44 13.82
C LYS A 7 0.44 5.93 13.83
N ASP A 8 -0.68 5.37 14.31
CA ASP A 8 -0.91 3.93 14.35
C ASP A 8 -0.81 3.29 12.95
N ILE A 9 -1.37 3.96 11.93
CA ILE A 9 -1.28 3.51 10.53
C ILE A 9 0.16 3.53 10.03
N VAL A 10 0.90 4.63 10.30
CA VAL A 10 2.30 4.78 9.87
C VAL A 10 3.19 3.73 10.55
N ASP A 11 3.01 3.51 11.85
CA ASP A 11 3.77 2.54 12.62
C ASP A 11 3.46 1.11 12.16
N PHE A 12 2.19 0.79 11.89
CA PHE A 12 1.80 -0.50 11.30
C PHE A 12 2.51 -0.75 9.96
N ILE A 13 2.48 0.22 9.04
CA ILE A 13 3.14 0.11 7.73
C ILE A 13 4.65 -0.09 7.93
N ASN A 14 5.29 0.74 8.76
CA ASN A 14 6.72 0.62 9.02
C ASN A 14 7.09 -0.77 9.54
N ASN A 15 6.35 -1.29 10.51
CA ASN A 15 6.60 -2.63 11.06
C ASN A 15 6.51 -3.74 10.00
N GLN A 16 5.55 -3.66 9.08
CA GLN A 16 5.42 -4.64 7.99
C GLN A 16 6.61 -4.64 7.03
N TYR A 17 7.26 -3.50 6.80
CA TYR A 17 8.37 -3.40 5.84
C TYR A 17 9.76 -3.36 6.47
N ASP A 18 9.89 -3.14 7.78
CA ASP A 18 11.19 -2.98 8.43
C ASP A 18 11.84 -4.30 8.83
N GLU A 19 11.05 -5.30 9.27
CA GLU A 19 11.56 -6.58 9.76
C GLU A 19 11.94 -7.57 8.64
N GLU A 20 11.25 -7.55 7.49
CA GLU A 20 11.40 -8.60 6.48
C GLU A 20 12.25 -8.24 5.26
N VAL A 21 12.73 -6.98 5.15
CA VAL A 21 13.32 -6.48 3.90
C VAL A 21 14.85 -6.34 3.97
N PRO A 22 15.63 -7.07 3.15
CA PRO A 22 17.09 -6.90 3.07
C PRO A 22 17.52 -5.47 2.70
N ARG A 23 18.69 -5.02 3.17
CA ARG A 23 19.20 -3.64 2.95
C ARG A 23 19.15 -3.15 1.48
N PRO A 24 19.54 -3.95 0.46
CA PRO A 24 19.44 -3.52 -0.94
C PRO A 24 17.99 -3.29 -1.38
N VAL A 25 17.06 -4.10 -0.89
CA VAL A 25 15.62 -3.95 -1.19
C VAL A 25 15.06 -2.71 -0.48
N LYS A 26 15.50 -2.40 0.76
CA LYS A 26 15.15 -1.14 1.45
C LYS A 26 15.54 0.10 0.64
N PHE A 27 16.68 0.07 -0.07
CA PHE A 27 17.09 1.18 -0.96
C PHE A 27 16.13 1.35 -2.15
N VAL A 28 15.72 0.24 -2.77
CA VAL A 28 14.75 0.26 -3.89
C VAL A 28 13.38 0.74 -3.42
N ILE A 29 12.90 0.25 -2.26
CA ILE A 29 11.64 0.70 -1.65
C ILE A 29 11.72 2.20 -1.36
N ARG A 30 12.77 2.71 -0.72
CA ARG A 30 12.95 4.16 -0.49
C ARG A 30 12.89 4.98 -1.76
N ARG A 31 13.53 4.52 -2.85
CA ARG A 31 13.45 5.19 -4.16
C ARG A 31 12.04 5.19 -4.73
N LYS A 32 11.28 4.10 -4.56
CA LYS A 32 9.88 4.01 -4.98
C LYS A 32 8.95 4.79 -4.06
N ALA A 33 9.23 4.88 -2.76
CA ALA A 33 8.48 5.65 -1.78
C ALA A 33 8.53 7.15 -2.08
N LYS A 34 9.63 7.68 -2.63
CA LYS A 34 9.65 9.05 -3.18
C LYS A 34 8.61 9.31 -4.28
N LYS A 35 8.05 8.28 -4.90
CA LYS A 35 6.92 8.44 -5.83
C LYS A 35 5.60 8.66 -5.11
N ILE A 36 5.48 8.31 -3.82
CA ILE A 36 4.28 8.54 -3.00
C ILE A 36 3.98 10.02 -2.87
N GLU A 37 5.02 10.87 -2.73
CA GLU A 37 4.89 12.34 -2.75
C GLU A 37 4.25 12.89 -4.03
N LYS A 38 4.25 12.10 -5.12
CA LYS A 38 3.68 12.48 -6.41
C LYS A 38 2.32 11.84 -6.70
N LEU A 39 1.76 11.06 -5.76
CA LEU A 39 0.46 10.43 -5.97
C LEU A 39 -0.64 11.45 -5.72
N ASP A 40 -1.46 11.71 -6.74
CA ASP A 40 -2.75 12.39 -6.58
C ASP A 40 -3.85 11.32 -6.46
N PRO A 41 -4.69 11.35 -5.40
CA PRO A 41 -5.85 10.48 -5.30
C PRO A 41 -6.74 10.49 -6.56
N ASN A 42 -6.80 11.62 -7.29
CA ASN A 42 -7.61 11.78 -8.48
C ASN A 42 -7.06 11.05 -9.72
N ASP A 43 -5.79 10.65 -9.72
CA ASP A 43 -5.21 9.82 -10.79
C ASP A 43 -5.76 8.38 -10.77
N PHE A 44 -6.42 7.99 -9.67
CA PHE A 44 -6.99 6.66 -9.52
C PHE A 44 -8.43 6.58 -10.06
N PRO A 45 -8.83 5.43 -10.64
CA PRO A 45 -10.20 5.18 -11.05
C PRO A 45 -11.20 5.47 -9.92
N GLU A 46 -12.38 5.98 -10.26
CA GLU A 46 -13.42 6.29 -9.27
C GLU A 46 -13.79 5.07 -8.41
N SER A 47 -13.83 3.88 -9.02
CA SER A 47 -14.04 2.61 -8.32
C SER A 47 -12.97 2.34 -7.26
N PHE A 48 -11.72 2.69 -7.51
CA PHE A 48 -10.62 2.53 -6.56
C PHE A 48 -10.71 3.55 -5.42
N ARG A 49 -11.06 4.80 -5.73
CA ARG A 49 -11.24 5.86 -4.72
C ARG A 49 -12.40 5.61 -3.76
N LYS A 50 -13.45 4.94 -4.23
CA LYS A 50 -14.64 4.59 -3.43
C LYS A 50 -14.52 3.23 -2.73
N CYS A 51 -13.49 2.45 -3.05
CA CYS A 51 -13.28 1.13 -2.49
C CYS A 51 -12.81 1.22 -1.03
N THR A 52 -13.46 0.47 -0.15
CA THR A 52 -13.02 0.32 1.23
C THR A 52 -11.79 -0.58 1.32
N LEU A 53 -11.05 -0.50 2.43
CA LEU A 53 -9.88 -1.35 2.65
C LEU A 53 -10.24 -2.85 2.65
N GLU A 54 -11.39 -3.21 3.24
CA GLU A 54 -11.86 -4.59 3.30
C GLU A 54 -12.20 -5.14 1.91
N GLU A 55 -12.92 -4.37 1.10
CA GLU A 55 -13.22 -4.72 -0.29
C GLU A 55 -11.95 -4.87 -1.10
N LEU A 56 -10.98 -3.95 -0.94
CA LEU A 56 -9.71 -4.02 -1.63
C LEU A 56 -8.97 -5.32 -1.30
N ILE A 57 -8.91 -5.69 -0.01
CA ILE A 57 -8.29 -6.95 0.43
C ILE A 57 -9.01 -8.16 -0.18
N MET A 58 -10.34 -8.17 -0.21
CA MET A 58 -11.12 -9.27 -0.80
C MET A 58 -10.87 -9.39 -2.31
N ILE A 59 -10.87 -8.27 -3.04
CA ILE A 59 -10.59 -8.20 -4.48
C ILE A 59 -9.19 -8.73 -4.76
N LEU A 60 -8.18 -8.30 -3.99
CA LEU A 60 -6.80 -8.74 -4.18
C LEU A 60 -6.63 -10.25 -3.91
N LYS A 61 -7.25 -10.77 -2.85
CA LYS A 61 -7.23 -12.22 -2.55
C LYS A 61 -7.87 -13.03 -3.68
N ASP A 62 -9.03 -12.59 -4.16
CA ASP A 62 -9.74 -13.23 -5.27
C ASP A 62 -8.91 -13.19 -6.55
N ALA A 63 -8.42 -12.01 -6.95
CA ALA A 63 -7.58 -11.82 -8.13
C ALA A 63 -6.28 -12.64 -8.08
N TYR A 64 -5.66 -12.75 -6.90
CA TYR A 64 -4.48 -13.60 -6.67
C TYR A 64 -4.81 -15.08 -6.88
N SER A 65 -5.90 -15.56 -6.25
CA SER A 65 -6.35 -16.95 -6.40
C SER A 65 -6.67 -17.31 -7.87
N LYS A 66 -7.17 -16.33 -8.63
CA LYS A 66 -7.48 -16.44 -10.06
C LYS A 66 -6.27 -16.22 -10.98
N LYS A 67 -5.07 -15.99 -10.44
CA LYS A 67 -3.85 -15.69 -11.19
C LYS A 67 -4.01 -14.49 -12.15
N GLN A 68 -4.82 -13.51 -11.77
CA GLN A 68 -5.04 -12.28 -12.56
C GLN A 68 -4.01 -11.20 -12.24
N LEU A 69 -3.35 -11.29 -11.08
CA LEU A 69 -2.22 -10.45 -10.71
C LEU A 69 -0.97 -10.91 -11.46
N LYS A 70 -0.25 -9.97 -12.09
CA LYS A 70 0.89 -10.24 -12.98
C LYS A 70 2.26 -10.09 -12.29
N PHE A 71 2.29 -10.08 -10.98
CA PHE A 71 3.51 -9.95 -10.18
C PHE A 71 3.80 -11.25 -9.42
#